data_AF-A0A3C0IDK1-F1
#
_entry.id   AF-A0A3C0IDK1-F1
#
_cell.length_a   1.000
_cell.length_b   1.000
_cell.length_c   1.000
_cell.angle_alpha   90.00
_cell.angle_beta   90.00
_cell.angle_gamma   90.00
#
_symmetry.space_group_name_H-M   'P 1'
#
loop_
_entity.id
_entity.type
_entity.pdbx_description
1 polymer ?
#
loop_
_entity_poly.entity_id
_entity_poly.type
_entity_poly.pdbx_seq_one_letter_code
_entity_poly.pdbx_strand_id
1 'polypeptide(L)'
;MDEEKKALLQAYDPKELLLFVLKHYEIEIQHVGENTVEVEGDFTIEVEGVLLYKLLWKGLVIAPFNDLDQLCANISMELSRD
;
A
#
# COMPACT_ATOMS: atom_id res chain seq x y z
N MET A 1 1.85 -5.88 -16.43
CA MET A 1 2.65 -6.77 -15.56
C MET A 1 2.59 -8.18 -16.11
N ASP A 2 3.74 -8.77 -16.44
CA ASP A 2 3.87 -10.17 -16.85
C ASP A 2 3.43 -11.12 -15.71
N GLU A 3 2.69 -12.19 -16.04
CA GLU A 3 2.22 -13.22 -15.09
C GLU A 3 3.35 -13.82 -14.24
N GLU A 4 4.56 -13.88 -14.79
CA GLU A 4 5.76 -14.40 -14.15
C GLU A 4 6.21 -13.53 -12.95
N LYS A 5 6.05 -12.20 -13.04
CA LYS A 5 6.34 -11.29 -11.93
C LYS A 5 5.31 -11.45 -10.81
N LYS A 6 4.04 -11.68 -11.13
CA LYS A 6 3.01 -11.96 -10.13
C LYS A 6 3.31 -13.24 -9.35
N ALA A 7 3.76 -14.30 -10.02
CA ALA A 7 4.10 -15.56 -9.37
C ALA A 7 5.31 -15.41 -8.41
N LEU A 8 6.33 -14.65 -8.79
CA LEU A 8 7.45 -14.35 -7.90
C LEU A 8 7.03 -13.50 -6.70
N LEU A 9 6.15 -12.50 -6.90
CA LEU A 9 5.64 -11.65 -5.82
C LEU A 9 4.80 -12.43 -4.79
N GLN A 10 4.11 -13.51 -5.19
CA GLN A 10 3.40 -14.39 -4.25
C GLN A 10 4.34 -15.16 -3.31
N ALA A 11 5.63 -15.27 -3.62
CA ALA A 11 6.62 -15.90 -2.75
C ALA A 11 7.19 -14.95 -1.68
N TYR A 12 6.94 -13.64 -1.81
CA TYR A 12 7.38 -12.63 -0.85
C TYR A 12 6.27 -12.27 0.13
N ASP A 13 6.66 -11.82 1.32
CA ASP A 13 5.71 -11.34 2.31
C ASP A 13 5.00 -10.06 1.77
N PRO A 14 3.66 -10.04 1.69
CA PRO A 14 2.92 -8.91 1.12
C PRO A 14 3.19 -7.57 1.82
N LYS A 15 3.55 -7.60 3.10
CA LYS A 15 3.88 -6.41 3.89
C LYS A 15 5.28 -5.90 3.57
N GLU A 16 6.26 -6.79 3.42
CA GLU A 16 7.60 -6.39 2.99
C GLU A 16 7.57 -5.72 1.61
N LEU A 17 6.77 -6.26 0.68
CA LEU A 17 6.53 -5.64 -0.62
C LEU A 17 5.91 -4.25 -0.49
N LEU A 18 4.89 -4.10 0.35
CA LEU A 18 4.24 -2.82 0.61
C LEU A 18 5.25 -1.79 1.13
N LEU A 19 6.03 -2.14 2.17
CA LEU A 19 7.03 -1.24 2.75
C LEU A 19 8.10 -0.83 1.74
N PHE A 20 8.51 -1.76 0.87
CA PHE A 20 9.46 -1.49 -0.21
C PHE A 20 8.90 -0.47 -1.21
N VAL A 21 7.65 -0.66 -1.65
CA VAL A 21 7.02 0.23 -2.62
C VAL A 21 6.72 1.61 -2.01
N LEU A 22 6.23 1.69 -0.77
CA LEU A 22 6.02 2.98 -0.09
C LEU A 22 7.30 3.81 -0.05
N LYS A 23 8.43 3.17 0.27
CA LYS A 23 9.75 3.82 0.24
C LYS A 23 10.16 4.26 -1.17
N HIS A 24 9.83 3.48 -2.20
CA HIS A 24 10.10 3.84 -3.60
C HIS A 24 9.33 5.08 -4.04
N TYR A 25 8.07 5.22 -3.60
CA TYR A 25 7.22 6.38 -3.86
C TYR A 25 7.48 7.56 -2.92
N GLU A 26 8.51 7.47 -2.07
CA GLU A 26 8.86 8.49 -1.07
C GLU A 26 7.72 8.83 -0.10
N ILE A 27 6.79 7.89 0.13
CA ILE A 27 5.69 8.03 1.08
C ILE A 27 6.20 7.77 2.50
N GLU A 28 6.03 8.73 3.40
CA GLU A 28 6.48 8.61 4.79
C GLU A 28 5.63 7.61 5.57
N ILE A 29 6.28 6.62 6.18
CA ILE A 29 5.64 5.63 7.05
C ILE A 29 5.68 6.15 8.50
N GLN A 30 4.50 6.31 9.09
CA GLN A 30 4.34 6.82 10.45
C GLN A 30 4.28 5.68 11.48
N HIS A 31 3.56 4.61 11.17
CA HIS A 31 3.43 3.46 12.06
C HIS A 31 3.30 2.15 11.29
N VAL A 32 3.86 1.07 11.83
CA VAL A 32 3.74 -0.28 11.28
C VAL A 32 3.11 -1.17 12.34
N GLY A 33 1.83 -1.48 12.16
CA GLY A 33 1.08 -2.43 12.98
C GLY A 33 1.30 -3.88 12.54
N GLU A 34 0.48 -4.81 13.02
CA GLU A 34 0.57 -6.23 12.64
C GLU A 34 0.23 -6.42 11.16
N ASN A 35 -0.99 -6.02 10.77
CA ASN A 35 -1.51 -6.09 9.39
C ASN A 35 -1.81 -4.70 8.80
N THR A 36 -1.42 -3.62 9.48
CA THR A 36 -1.68 -2.25 9.05
C THR A 36 -0.38 -1.46 8.94
N VAL A 37 -0.36 -0.50 8.01
CA VAL A 37 0.72 0.49 7.85
C VAL A 37 0.06 1.87 7.77
N GLU A 38 0.36 2.72 8.73
CA GLU A 38 -0.08 4.12 8.74
C GLU A 38 1.00 4.96 8.05
N VAL A 39 0.56 5.80 7.13
CA VAL A 39 1.43 6.69 6.34
C VAL A 39 0.94 8.12 6.48
N GLU A 40 1.72 9.08 5.99
CA GLU A 40 1.36 10.49 5.99
C GLU A 40 -0.02 10.77 5.36
N GLY A 41 -0.63 11.91 5.72
CA GLY A 41 -1.94 12.33 5.21
C GLY A 41 -3.14 11.59 5.81
N ASP A 42 -3.02 11.02 7.00
CA ASP A 42 -4.05 10.22 7.68
C ASP A 42 -4.48 8.97 6.90
N PHE A 43 -3.59 8.44 6.05
CA PHE A 43 -3.83 7.22 5.30
C PHE A 43 -3.39 5.99 6.11
N THR A 44 -4.17 4.92 6.00
CA THR A 44 -3.84 3.61 6.59
C THR A 44 -4.04 2.54 5.54
N ILE A 45 -3.05 1.66 5.41
CA ILE A 45 -3.05 0.55 4.46
C ILE A 45 -3.15 -0.74 5.26
N GLU A 46 -4.23 -1.48 5.05
CA GLU A 46 -4.44 -2.78 5.68
C GLU A 46 -4.12 -3.90 4.68
N VAL A 47 -3.33 -4.87 5.11
CA VAL A 47 -2.94 -6.05 4.33
C VAL A 47 -3.95 -7.15 4.62
N GLU A 48 -4.85 -7.42 3.67
CA GLU A 48 -5.92 -8.42 3.83
C GLU A 48 -5.55 -9.80 3.27
N GLY A 49 -4.50 -9.88 2.44
CA GLY A 49 -4.05 -11.13 1.86
C GLY A 49 -2.92 -10.95 0.85
N VAL A 50 -2.68 -12.00 0.06
CA VAL A 50 -1.62 -12.00 -0.95
C VAL A 50 -1.96 -11.00 -2.05
N LEU A 51 -1.18 -9.91 -2.13
CA LEU A 51 -1.39 -8.80 -3.05
C LEU A 51 -2.80 -8.20 -2.95
N LEU A 52 -3.39 -8.17 -1.75
CA LEU A 52 -4.65 -7.50 -1.48
C LEU A 52 -4.48 -6.50 -0.34
N TYR A 53 -4.67 -5.24 -0.66
CA TYR A 53 -4.44 -4.11 0.22
C TYR A 53 -5.71 -3.26 0.27
N LYS A 54 -6.11 -2.82 1.46
CA LYS A 54 -7.22 -1.90 1.64
C LYS A 54 -6.67 -0.55 2.04
N LEU A 55 -7.03 0.49 1.29
CA LEU A 55 -6.69 1.87 1.65
C LEU A 55 -7.82 2.48 2.47
N LEU A 56 -7.45 3.06 3.60
CA LEU A 56 -8.31 3.86 4.45
C LEU A 56 -7.76 5.29 4.52
N TRP A 57 -8.66 6.25 4.65
CA TRP A 57 -8.32 7.64 4.94
C TRP A 57 -9.18 8.10 6.11
N LYS A 58 -8.56 8.58 7.19
CA LYS A 58 -9.25 9.00 8.43
C LYS A 58 -10.22 7.94 8.96
N GLY A 59 -9.85 6.66 8.83
CA GLY A 59 -10.65 5.51 9.25
C GLY A 59 -11.78 5.11 8.31
N LEU A 60 -11.95 5.77 7.16
CA LEU A 60 -12.95 5.42 6.14
C LEU A 60 -12.29 4.61 5.02
N VAL A 61 -12.92 3.51 4.62
CA VAL A 61 -12.45 2.69 3.49
C VAL A 61 -12.63 3.47 2.19
N ILE A 62 -11.52 3.69 1.48
CA ILE A 62 -11.51 4.37 0.19
C ILE A 62 -11.69 3.34 -0.93
N ALA A 63 -10.79 2.37 -1.01
CA ALA A 63 -10.85 1.32 -2.03
C ALA A 63 -9.94 0.12 -1.69
N PRO A 64 -10.28 -1.07 -2.19
CA PRO A 64 -9.34 -2.19 -2.26
C PRO A 64 -8.41 -2.03 -3.46
N PHE A 65 -7.17 -2.47 -3.30
CA PHE A 65 -6.12 -2.48 -4.31
C PHE A 65 -5.47 -3.85 -4.38
N ASN A 66 -5.20 -4.30 -5.59
CA ASN A 66 -4.43 -5.51 -5.85
C ASN A 66 -3.11 -5.24 -6.61
N ASP A 67 -2.75 -3.96 -6.66
CA ASP A 67 -1.62 -3.40 -7.38
C ASP A 67 -1.05 -2.26 -6.51
N LEU A 68 0.18 -2.46 -6.04
CA LEU A 68 0.85 -1.52 -5.14
C LEU A 68 1.21 -0.20 -5.83
N ASP A 69 1.47 -0.23 -7.14
CA ASP A 69 1.74 0.99 -7.91
C ASP A 69 0.49 1.87 -7.97
N GLN A 70 -0.67 1.28 -8.23
CA GLN A 70 -1.94 2.00 -8.22
C GLN A 70 -2.31 2.54 -6.84
N LEU A 71 -2.05 1.77 -5.79
CA LEU A 71 -2.26 2.19 -4.41
C LEU A 71 -1.39 3.40 -4.06
N CYS A 72 -0.09 3.35 -4.34
CA CYS A 72 0.83 4.43 -4.00
C CYS A 72 0.60 5.66 -4.87
N ALA A 73 0.26 5.49 -6.15
CA ALA A 73 -0.12 6.60 -7.02
C ALA A 73 -1.38 7.32 -6.52
N ASN A 74 -2.35 6.59 -5.96
CA ASN A 74 -3.55 7.18 -5.38
C ASN A 74 -3.20 8.04 -4.16
N ILE A 75 -2.38 7.51 -3.24
CA ILE A 75 -1.91 8.25 -2.05
C ILE A 75 -1.14 9.51 -2.45
N SER A 76 -0.14 9.37 -3.34
CA SER A 76 0.69 10.50 -3.79
C SER A 76 -0.13 11.59 -4.49
N MET A 77 -1.12 11.19 -5.30
CA MET A 77 -2.03 12.13 -5.96
C MET A 77 -2.85 12.92 -4.95
N GLU A 78 -3.35 12.28 -3.88
CA GLU A 78 -4.13 12.96 -2.86
C GLU A 78 -3.25 13.85 -1.96
N LEU A 79 -2.04 13.40 -1.59
CA LEU A 79 -1.07 14.22 -0.85
C LEU A 79 -0.63 15.48 -1.60
N SER A 80 -0.60 15.42 -2.94
CA SER A 80 -0.22 16.58 -3.78
C SER A 80 -1.36 17.61 -3.93
N ARG A 81 -2.56 17.34 -3.43
CA ARG A 81 -3.74 18.21 -3.57
C ARG A 81 -3.99 19.11 -2.35
N ASP A 82 -3.34 18.81 -1.22
CA ASP A 82 -3.27 19.65 -0.01
C ASP A 82 -2.07 20.62 -0.09
#